data_AF-A0A9J6GDU9-F1
#
_entry.id   AF-A0A9J6GDU9-F1
#
_cell.length_a   1.000
_cell.length_b   1.000
_cell.length_c   1.000
_cell.angle_alpha   90.00
_cell.angle_beta   90.00
_cell.angle_gamma   90.00
#
_symmetry.space_group_name_H-M   'P 1'
#
loop_
_entity.id
_entity.type
_entity.pdbx_description
1 polymer ?
#
loop_
_entity_poly.entity_id
_entity_poly.type
_entity_poly.pdbx_seq_one_letter_code
_entity_poly.pdbx_strand_id
1 'polypeptide(L)'
;MLVECSHCGAGVVEVKCPWKGRDGRLTGMLKDTNSCVREVDGGKLQVKRTHHYYHQIQAQMYMCERSYADFVLRNVQEINVQRIQKDDSLS
;
A
#
# COMPACT_ATOMS: atom_id res chain seq x y z
N MET A 1 2.29 10.33 5.58
CA MET A 1 1.78 11.71 5.40
C MET A 1 0.28 11.69 5.67
N LEU A 2 -0.34 12.76 6.18
CA LEU A 2 -1.80 12.79 6.42
C LEU A 2 -2.53 13.24 5.15
N VAL A 3 -3.74 12.72 4.95
CA VAL A 3 -4.65 13.13 3.87
C VAL A 3 -6.01 13.49 4.44
N GLU A 4 -6.74 14.34 3.71
CA GLU A 4 -8.11 14.69 4.05
C GLU A 4 -9.00 14.49 2.84
N CYS A 5 -10.11 13.78 3.04
CA CYS A 5 -11.09 13.50 2.01
C CYS A 5 -12.46 13.98 2.48
N SER A 6 -13.14 14.79 1.68
CA SER A 6 -14.47 15.31 1.99
C SER A 6 -15.52 14.22 2.25
N HIS A 7 -15.33 13.03 1.69
CA HIS A 7 -16.19 11.87 1.93
C HIS A 7 -15.67 10.94 3.04
N CYS A 8 -14.35 10.71 3.10
CA CYS A 8 -13.77 9.63 3.93
C CYS A 8 -13.17 10.13 5.24
N GLY A 9 -13.08 11.45 5.44
CA GLY A 9 -12.39 12.07 6.57
C GLY A 9 -10.87 11.99 6.44
N ALA A 10 -10.19 12.18 7.58
CA ALA A 10 -8.73 12.14 7.66
C ALA A 10 -8.18 10.72 7.56
N GLY A 11 -7.10 10.54 6.80
CA GLY A 11 -6.40 9.28 6.64
C GLY A 11 -4.89 9.44 6.58
N VAL A 12 -4.20 8.35 6.29
CA VAL A 12 -2.76 8.33 5.99
C VAL A 12 -2.55 8.11 4.48
N VAL A 13 -1.49 8.68 3.92
CA VAL A 13 -0.94 8.25 2.62
C VAL A 13 0.50 7.79 2.80
N GLU A 14 0.80 6.64 2.20
CA GLU A 14 2.13 6.05 2.17
C GLU A 14 2.50 5.73 0.72
N VAL A 15 3.53 6.41 0.21
CA VAL A 15 3.98 6.28 -1.18
C VAL A 15 5.28 5.49 -1.23
N LYS A 16 5.32 4.41 -2.01
CA LYS A 16 6.54 3.63 -2.26
C LYS A 16 6.85 3.58 -3.75
N CYS A 17 8.12 3.76 -4.08
CA CYS A 17 8.65 3.66 -5.44
C CYS A 17 9.77 2.61 -5.50
N PRO A 18 9.46 1.30 -5.62
CA PRO A 18 10.46 0.25 -5.54
C PRO A 18 11.39 0.29 -6.75
N TRP A 19 12.70 0.36 -6.50
CA TRP A 19 13.73 0.42 -7.54
C TRP A 19 13.66 -0.76 -8.52
N LYS A 20 13.46 -1.98 -8.01
CA LYS A 20 13.36 -3.21 -8.81
C LYS A 20 12.21 -3.19 -9.82
N GLY A 21 11.18 -2.39 -9.58
CA GLY A 21 10.02 -2.24 -10.45
C GLY A 21 10.02 -0.93 -11.24
N ARG A 22 11.14 -0.19 -11.29
CA ARG A 22 11.18 1.18 -11.84
C ARG A 22 10.74 1.28 -13.29
N ASP A 23 11.27 0.40 -14.15
CA ASP A 23 11.15 0.50 -15.61
C ASP A 23 10.10 -0.46 -16.22
N GLY A 24 9.59 -1.40 -15.43
CA GLY A 24 8.59 -2.39 -15.87
C GLY A 24 7.16 -2.07 -15.44
N ARG A 25 6.21 -2.96 -15.77
CA ARG A 25 4.90 -2.97 -15.11
C ARG A 25 5.04 -3.51 -13.68
N LEU A 26 4.25 -3.00 -12.75
CA LEU A 26 4.16 -3.44 -11.36
C LEU A 26 3.79 -4.93 -11.27
N THR A 27 3.02 -5.47 -12.22
CA THR A 27 2.75 -6.92 -12.29
C THR A 27 4.02 -7.76 -12.47
N GLY A 28 5.07 -7.19 -13.06
CA GLY A 28 6.38 -7.82 -13.15
C GLY A 28 7.01 -8.10 -11.78
N MET A 29 6.63 -7.33 -10.74
CA MET A 29 7.08 -7.58 -9.38
C MET A 29 6.56 -8.91 -8.82
N LEU A 30 5.50 -9.50 -9.37
CA LEU A 30 5.00 -10.81 -8.92
C LEU A 30 6.01 -11.95 -9.09
N LYS A 31 7.02 -11.77 -9.96
CA LYS A 31 8.10 -12.73 -10.19
C LYS A 31 9.17 -12.69 -9.10
N ASP A 32 9.23 -11.64 -8.28
CA ASP A 32 10.17 -11.53 -7.16
C ASP A 32 9.54 -12.14 -5.90
N THR A 33 10.21 -13.13 -5.31
CA THR A 33 9.78 -13.75 -4.05
C THR A 33 9.72 -12.74 -2.91
N ASN A 34 10.58 -11.71 -2.95
CA ASN A 34 10.63 -10.60 -1.99
C ASN A 34 9.71 -9.44 -2.37
N SER A 35 8.82 -9.61 -3.35
CA SER A 35 7.86 -8.59 -3.73
C SER A 35 6.92 -8.21 -2.58
N CYS A 36 6.63 -6.92 -2.49
CA CYS A 36 5.67 -6.38 -1.53
C CYS A 36 4.21 -6.64 -1.94
N VAL A 37 3.95 -7.06 -3.19
CA VAL A 37 2.60 -7.27 -3.71
C VAL A 37 2.31 -8.73 -4.05
N ARG A 38 1.03 -9.05 -4.01
CA ARG A 38 0.41 -10.29 -4.51
C ARG A 38 -0.70 -9.93 -5.49
N GLU A 39 -1.01 -10.86 -6.37
CA GLU A 39 -2.20 -10.76 -7.22
C GLU A 39 -3.42 -11.24 -6.43
N VAL A 40 -4.56 -10.60 -6.68
CA VAL A 40 -5.88 -11.02 -6.19
C VAL A 40 -6.86 -11.14 -7.35
N ASP A 41 -8.05 -11.67 -7.08
CA ASP A 41 -9.09 -11.89 -8.08
C ASP A 41 -9.32 -10.65 -8.96
N GLY A 42 -9.37 -10.89 -10.27
CA GLY A 42 -9.47 -9.84 -11.27
C GLY A 42 -8.14 -9.15 -11.63
N GLY A 43 -7.00 -9.78 -11.31
CA GLY A 43 -5.67 -9.32 -11.75
C GLY A 43 -5.15 -8.07 -11.03
N LYS A 44 -5.76 -7.71 -9.89
CA LYS A 44 -5.39 -6.53 -9.12
C LYS A 44 -4.20 -6.83 -8.21
N LEU A 45 -3.34 -5.84 -8.01
CA LEU A 45 -2.22 -5.95 -7.08
C LEU A 45 -2.63 -5.45 -5.70
N GLN A 46 -2.38 -6.28 -4.68
CA GLN A 46 -2.52 -5.91 -3.28
C GLN A 46 -1.20 -6.07 -2.53
N VAL A 47 -0.96 -5.21 -1.52
CA VAL A 47 0.17 -5.41 -0.61
C VAL A 47 0.01 -6.72 0.16
N LYS A 48 1.11 -7.46 0.34
CA LYS A 48 1.12 -8.65 1.20
C LYS A 48 1.02 -8.22 2.66
N ARG A 49 0.08 -8.80 3.41
CA ARG A 49 -0.08 -8.54 4.85
C ARG A 49 1.14 -8.96 5.68
N THR A 50 1.96 -9.87 5.15
CA THR A 50 3.23 -10.32 5.75
C THR A 50 4.43 -9.43 5.41
N HIS A 51 4.28 -8.44 4.52
CA HIS A 51 5.39 -7.58 4.12
C HIS A 51 5.50 -6.38 5.05
N HIS A 52 6.73 -5.95 5.36
CA HIS A 52 7.01 -4.84 6.30
C HIS A 52 6.29 -3.53 5.96
N TYR A 53 6.01 -3.26 4.68
CA TYR A 53 5.18 -2.10 4.29
C TYR A 53 3.78 -2.14 4.89
N TYR A 54 3.13 -3.29 4.98
CA TYR A 54 1.81 -3.40 5.61
C TYR A 54 1.88 -3.02 7.09
N HIS A 55 2.89 -3.52 7.81
CA HIS A 55 3.11 -3.18 9.21
C HIS A 55 3.45 -1.69 9.41
N GLN A 56 4.26 -1.09 8.52
CA GLN A 56 4.52 0.36 8.53
C GLN A 56 3.23 1.19 8.40
N ILE A 57 2.35 0.80 7.48
CA ILE A 57 1.08 1.48 7.24
C ILE A 57 0.15 1.36 8.45
N GLN A 58 0.06 0.16 9.04
CA GLN A 58 -0.74 -0.08 10.24
C GLN A 58 -0.21 0.73 11.44
N ALA A 59 1.12 0.77 11.64
CA ALA A 59 1.73 1.58 12.68
C ALA A 59 1.44 3.07 12.50
N GLN A 60 1.52 3.60 11.27
CA GLN A 60 1.17 5.00 10.99
C GLN A 60 -0.30 5.30 11.30
N MET A 61 -1.23 4.42 10.91
CA MET A 61 -2.65 4.58 11.24
C MET A 61 -2.90 4.54 12.75
N TYR A 62 -2.22 3.65 13.47
CA TYR A 62 -2.34 3.57 14.93
C TYR A 62 -1.83 4.84 15.61
N MET A 63 -0.61 5.26 15.30
CA MET A 63 0.03 6.43 15.91
C MET A 63 -0.66 7.76 15.55
N CYS A 64 -1.29 7.83 14.39
CA CYS A 64 -2.02 9.01 13.95
C CYS A 64 -3.52 8.94 14.23
N GLU A 65 -4.02 7.90 14.90
CA GLU A 65 -5.45 7.70 15.15
C GLU A 65 -6.29 7.84 13.86
N ARG A 66 -5.95 7.08 12.82
CA ARG A 66 -6.65 7.05 11.53
C ARG A 66 -7.23 5.68 11.24
N SER A 67 -8.38 5.65 10.57
CA SER A 67 -9.09 4.41 10.23
C SER A 67 -8.68 3.83 8.89
N TYR A 68 -8.06 4.62 8.01
CA TYR A 68 -7.61 4.18 6.70
C TYR A 68 -6.28 4.81 6.27
N ALA A 69 -5.62 4.11 5.35
CA ALA A 69 -4.47 4.60 4.63
C ALA A 69 -4.62 4.32 3.13
N ASP A 70 -4.23 5.27 2.30
CA ASP A 70 -4.05 5.06 0.87
C ASP A 70 -2.57 4.70 0.61
N PHE A 71 -2.34 3.43 0.27
CA PHE A 71 -1.04 2.93 -0.11
C PHE A 71 -0.83 3.09 -1.61
N VAL A 72 0.17 3.87 -1.98
CA VAL A 72 0.48 4.19 -3.37
C VAL A 72 1.77 3.49 -3.76
N LEU A 73 1.67 2.49 -4.62
CA LEU A 73 2.82 1.88 -5.27
C LEU A 73 2.99 2.52 -6.65
N ARG A 74 4.09 3.23 -6.86
CA ARG A 74 4.34 4.00 -8.08
C ARG A 74 5.67 3.61 -8.72
N ASN A 75 5.70 3.57 -10.04
CA ASN A 75 6.94 3.60 -10.81
C ASN A 75 6.84 4.64 -11.94
N VAL A 76 7.71 4.58 -12.95
CA VAL A 76 7.66 5.54 -14.07
C VAL A 76 6.43 5.29 -14.96
N GLN A 77 5.94 4.05 -14.99
CA GLN A 77 4.99 3.54 -15.98
C GLN A 77 3.55 3.62 -15.48
N GLU A 78 3.33 3.40 -14.18
CA GLU A 78 2.00 3.32 -13.60
C GLU A 78 1.97 3.62 -12.09
N ILE A 79 0.74 3.80 -11.61
CA ILE A 79 0.41 4.01 -10.21
C ILE A 79 -0.66 2.99 -9.82
N ASN A 80 -0.43 2.27 -8.73
CA ASN A 80 -1.41 1.38 -8.11
C ASN A 80 -1.74 1.89 -6.70
N VAL A 81 -2.97 2.41 -6.53
CA VAL A 81 -3.47 2.91 -5.23
C VAL A 81 -4.33 1.83 -4.57
N GLN A 82 -4.10 1.59 -3.30
CA GLN A 82 -4.87 0.64 -2.49
C GLN A 82 -5.31 1.31 -1.20
N ARG A 83 -6.61 1.28 -0.91
CA ARG A 83 -7.10 1.69 0.40
C ARG A 83 -6.99 0.52 1.37
N ILE A 84 -6.24 0.74 2.45
CA ILE A 84 -6.02 -0.22 3.53
C ILE A 84 -6.76 0.29 4.76
N GLN A 85 -7.55 -0.59 5.39
CA GLN A 85 -8.23 -0.28 6.65
C GLN A 85 -7.31 -0.59 7.83
N LYS A 86 -7.51 0.12 8.94
CA LYS A 86 -6.87 -0.21 10.21
C LYS A 86 -7.23 -1.65 10.60
N ASP A 87 -6.22 -2.38 11.04
CA ASP A 87 -6.32 -3.78 11.42
C ASP A 87 -6.19 -3.87 12.94
N ASP A 88 -7.31 -3.89 13.64
CA ASP A 88 -7.34 -3.93 15.12
C ASP A 88 -6.78 -5.24 15.70
N SER A 89 -6.47 -6.25 14.87
CA SER A 89 -5.79 -7.47 15.31
C SER A 89 -4.27 -7.32 15.47
N LEU A 90 -3.70 -6.17 15.09
CA LEU A 90 -2.27 -5.87 15.17
C LEU A 90 -1.89 -4.92 16.32
N SER A 91 -2.84 -4.57 17.20
CA SER A 91 -2.63 -3.73 18.40
C SER A 91 -2.47 -4.55 19.68
#